data_AF-A0A8H7ZN44-F1
#
_entry.id   AF-A0A8H7ZN44-F1
#
_cell.length_a   1.000
_cell.length_b   1.000
_cell.length_c   1.000
_cell.angle_alpha   90.00
_cell.angle_beta   90.00
_cell.angle_gamma   90.00
#
_symmetry.space_group_name_H-M   'P 1'
#
loop_
_entity.id
_entity.type
_entity.pdbx_description
1 polymer ?
#
loop_
_entity_poly.entity_id
_entity_poly.type
_entity_poly.pdbx_seq_one_letter_code
_entity_poly.pdbx_strand_id
1 'polypeptide(L)'
;MRFCECRFNSHSCPDLFVPIPAQFNRRFRYDWVFLNDEPFTVTDAFPISIPVYTSSLTKAKTKYGLIPREHWSYPSWIDQEKATAERARMQEAKVIYGGSLPYRHMCRFNSGFFFRHELLAEYEYYWRVEPGVKARSEEVLRVIRVFYCDVLEDPFVTLKKSGKMYGFTIALYEYANTIPTLWEATKEFMRNHPEHIVEGNSLDFISHDRGNTYNLCHFWSNFEIASLDFWRSKAYMDYFGRSEPAPPFCTAAFNTPLSRGDYLDQKGGFFYERWGDAPVHSIAAALLLKKDQIHFAMANTSQRCIQAGCFCGYVDAGFKGKFR
;
A
#
# COMPACT_ATOMS: atom_id res chain seq x y z
N MET A 1 3.57 -4.27 -13.84
CA MET A 1 2.11 -4.27 -14.03
C MET A 1 1.51 -3.10 -13.28
N ARG A 2 0.34 -2.61 -13.69
CA ARG A 2 -0.38 -1.58 -12.94
C ARG A 2 -1.49 -2.25 -12.13
N PHE A 3 -1.49 -1.94 -10.85
CA PHE A 3 -2.45 -2.42 -9.89
C PHE A 3 -3.37 -1.25 -9.53
N CYS A 4 -4.66 -1.36 -9.81
CA CYS A 4 -5.63 -0.49 -9.15
C CYS A 4 -6.38 -1.34 -8.13
N GLU A 5 -6.16 -1.03 -6.85
CA GLU A 5 -7.18 -1.37 -5.88
C GLU A 5 -8.27 -0.30 -5.98
N CYS A 6 -9.45 -0.76 -6.30
CA CYS A 6 -10.44 0.08 -6.93
C CYS A 6 -11.78 -0.32 -6.31
N ARG A 7 -12.06 0.25 -5.14
CA ARG A 7 -13.34 0.07 -4.46
C ARG A 7 -14.39 0.99 -5.06
N PHE A 8 -15.27 0.41 -5.86
CA PHE A 8 -16.21 1.18 -6.68
C PHE A 8 -17.61 1.26 -6.08
N ASN A 9 -17.70 1.75 -4.84
CA ASN A 9 -18.99 2.11 -4.23
C ASN A 9 -19.23 3.63 -4.18
N SER A 10 -18.47 4.43 -4.94
CA SER A 10 -18.75 5.85 -5.13
C SER A 10 -18.29 6.33 -6.50
N HIS A 11 -18.89 7.42 -6.98
CA HIS A 11 -18.84 7.97 -8.34
C HIS A 11 -17.46 8.55 -8.76
N SER A 12 -16.35 7.94 -8.35
CA SER A 12 -14.99 8.49 -8.37
C SER A 12 -14.00 7.75 -9.29
N CYS A 13 -14.36 6.59 -9.83
CA CYS A 13 -13.55 5.84 -10.81
C CYS A 13 -13.37 6.52 -12.17
N PRO A 14 -14.46 6.99 -12.82
CA PRO A 14 -14.38 7.35 -14.24
C PRO A 14 -13.42 8.51 -14.50
N ASP A 15 -13.22 9.37 -13.49
CA ASP A 15 -12.39 10.57 -13.56
C ASP A 15 -10.87 10.28 -13.51
N LEU A 16 -10.45 9.13 -12.96
CA LEU A 16 -9.02 8.79 -12.84
C LEU A 16 -8.50 7.87 -13.96
N PHE A 17 -9.40 7.20 -14.68
CA PHE A 17 -9.00 6.33 -15.78
C PHE A 17 -8.56 7.09 -17.04
N VAL A 18 -8.78 8.41 -17.11
CA VAL A 18 -8.47 9.22 -18.29
C VAL A 18 -6.98 9.64 -18.41
N PRO A 19 -6.26 10.08 -17.34
CA PRO A 19 -4.91 10.62 -17.52
C PRO A 19 -3.81 9.56 -17.71
N ILE A 20 -3.93 8.42 -17.03
CA ILE A 20 -2.84 7.43 -16.88
C ILE A 20 -2.63 6.56 -18.12
N PRO A 21 -3.68 6.15 -18.87
CA PRO A 21 -3.52 5.56 -20.20
C PRO A 21 -2.90 6.54 -21.21
N ALA A 22 -3.21 7.84 -21.12
CA ALA A 22 -2.77 8.85 -22.10
C ALA A 22 -1.28 9.20 -21.98
N GLN A 23 -0.76 9.41 -20.77
CA GLN A 23 0.57 10.00 -20.54
C GLN A 23 1.72 8.98 -20.35
N PHE A 24 1.40 7.70 -20.12
CA PHE A 24 2.41 6.62 -20.00
C PHE A 24 2.01 5.35 -20.74
N ASN A 25 0.83 4.78 -20.44
CA ASN A 25 0.57 3.40 -20.86
C ASN A 25 0.31 3.25 -22.35
N ARG A 26 -0.04 4.33 -23.04
CA ARG A 26 -0.10 4.35 -24.50
C ARG A 26 1.23 3.90 -25.12
N ARG A 27 2.35 4.21 -24.47
CA ARG A 27 3.70 3.88 -24.93
C ARG A 27 4.13 2.46 -24.53
N PHE A 28 3.99 2.11 -23.26
CA PHE A 28 4.58 0.87 -22.71
C PHE A 28 3.62 -0.32 -22.62
N ARG A 29 2.30 -0.06 -22.61
CA ARG A 29 1.22 -1.07 -22.67
C ARG A 29 1.29 -2.17 -21.59
N TYR A 30 1.67 -1.82 -20.37
CA TYR A 30 1.61 -2.77 -19.25
C TYR A 30 0.17 -3.12 -18.89
N ASP A 31 -0.04 -4.39 -18.51
CA ASP A 31 -1.32 -4.90 -18.02
C ASP A 31 -1.86 -4.11 -16.82
N TRP A 32 -3.19 -4.02 -16.77
CA TRP A 32 -3.96 -3.54 -15.62
C TRP A 32 -4.62 -4.71 -14.89
N VAL A 33 -4.53 -4.74 -13.57
CA VAL A 33 -5.35 -5.61 -12.72
C VAL A 33 -6.22 -4.76 -11.82
N PHE A 34 -7.51 -5.08 -11.78
CA PHE A 34 -8.51 -4.50 -10.90
C PHE A 34 -8.98 -5.55 -9.92
N LEU A 35 -8.88 -5.25 -8.63
CA LEU A 35 -9.42 -6.08 -7.56
C LEU A 35 -10.52 -5.32 -6.84
N ASN A 36 -11.59 -6.03 -6.45
CA ASN A 36 -12.71 -5.50 -5.69
C ASN A 36 -13.23 -6.54 -4.69
N ASP A 37 -13.79 -6.10 -3.57
CA ASP A 37 -14.39 -6.97 -2.56
C ASP A 37 -15.79 -7.48 -2.96
N GLU A 38 -16.36 -6.91 -4.02
CA GLU A 38 -17.62 -7.32 -4.63
C GLU A 38 -17.45 -7.61 -6.12
N PRO A 39 -18.31 -8.45 -6.74
CA PRO A 39 -18.28 -8.67 -8.18
C PRO A 39 -18.42 -7.35 -8.96
N PHE A 40 -17.71 -7.22 -10.08
CA PHE A 40 -17.80 -6.05 -10.96
C PHE A 40 -19.10 -6.05 -11.78
N THR A 41 -20.22 -5.67 -11.17
CA THR A 41 -21.54 -5.59 -11.81
C THR A 41 -21.92 -4.16 -12.22
N VAL A 42 -22.98 -4.02 -13.01
CA VAL A 42 -23.65 -2.73 -13.23
C VAL A 42 -24.41 -2.32 -11.97
N THR A 43 -24.59 -1.02 -11.77
CA THR A 43 -25.46 -0.46 -10.72
C THR A 43 -26.33 0.64 -11.31
N ASP A 44 -27.38 1.06 -10.61
CA ASP A 44 -28.22 2.19 -11.05
C ASP A 44 -27.41 3.49 -11.20
N ALA A 45 -26.35 3.64 -10.40
CA ALA A 45 -25.44 4.78 -10.45
C ALA A 45 -24.40 4.70 -11.59
N PHE A 46 -24.13 3.49 -12.11
CA PHE A 46 -23.16 3.28 -13.19
C PHE A 46 -23.64 2.15 -14.12
N PRO A 47 -24.40 2.50 -15.18
CA PRO A 47 -25.12 1.52 -16.02
C PRO A 47 -24.22 0.77 -17.02
N ILE A 48 -22.90 0.95 -16.95
CA ILE A 48 -21.91 0.25 -17.77
C ILE A 48 -21.05 -0.56 -16.82
N SER A 49 -20.79 -1.84 -17.08
CA SER A 49 -19.92 -2.60 -16.17
C SER A 49 -18.49 -2.03 -16.22
N ILE A 50 -17.84 -1.99 -15.06
CA ILE A 50 -16.46 -1.50 -14.93
C ILE A 50 -15.50 -2.18 -15.92
N PRO A 51 -15.60 -3.50 -16.18
CA PRO A 51 -14.74 -4.15 -17.16
C PRO A 51 -14.92 -3.60 -18.57
N VAL A 52 -16.17 -3.35 -18.98
CA VAL A 52 -16.47 -2.75 -20.29
C VAL A 52 -15.93 -1.32 -20.37
N TYR A 53 -16.19 -0.50 -19.34
CA TYR A 53 -15.74 0.90 -19.33
C TYR A 53 -14.21 0.99 -19.39
N THR A 54 -13.50 0.37 -18.45
CA THR A 54 -12.03 0.48 -18.34
C THR A 54 -11.29 -0.18 -19.50
N SER A 55 -11.79 -1.30 -20.04
CA SER A 55 -11.19 -1.94 -21.22
C SER A 55 -11.35 -1.09 -22.49
N SER A 56 -12.40 -0.27 -22.60
CA SER A 56 -12.58 0.60 -23.77
C SER A 56 -11.62 1.80 -23.78
N LEU A 57 -11.06 2.16 -22.62
CA LEU A 57 -10.16 3.31 -22.45
C LEU A 57 -8.69 3.00 -22.67
N THR A 58 -8.32 1.74 -22.91
CA THR A 58 -6.91 1.35 -23.09
C THR A 58 -6.73 0.21 -24.09
N LYS A 59 -5.56 0.16 -24.73
CA LYS A 59 -5.14 -0.97 -25.58
C LYS A 59 -4.33 -2.02 -24.82
N ALA A 60 -4.03 -1.79 -23.55
CA ALA A 60 -3.36 -2.77 -22.69
C ALA A 60 -4.35 -3.84 -22.23
N LYS A 61 -3.85 -5.02 -21.85
CA LYS A 61 -4.69 -6.08 -21.30
C LYS A 61 -5.22 -5.65 -19.92
N THR A 62 -6.50 -5.88 -19.68
CA THR A 62 -7.16 -5.65 -18.39
C THR A 62 -7.55 -6.99 -17.78
N LYS A 63 -7.37 -7.14 -16.47
CA LYS A 63 -7.73 -8.34 -15.69
C LYS A 63 -8.54 -7.90 -14.47
N TYR A 64 -9.56 -8.68 -14.12
CA TYR A 64 -10.51 -8.34 -13.05
C TYR A 64 -10.62 -9.53 -12.09
N GLY A 65 -10.43 -9.30 -10.80
CA GLY A 65 -10.46 -10.32 -9.76
C GLY A 65 -11.35 -9.93 -8.59
N LEU A 66 -12.05 -10.92 -8.04
CA LEU A 66 -12.78 -10.78 -6.78
C LEU A 66 -11.82 -11.08 -5.63
N ILE A 67 -11.78 -10.21 -4.62
CA ILE A 67 -10.95 -10.45 -3.44
C ILE A 67 -11.54 -11.62 -2.65
N PRO A 68 -10.73 -12.65 -2.30
CA PRO A 68 -11.20 -13.74 -1.45
C PRO A 68 -11.75 -13.22 -0.12
N ARG A 69 -12.84 -13.81 0.35
CA ARG A 69 -13.56 -13.32 1.54
C ARG A 69 -12.67 -13.30 2.78
N GLU A 70 -11.80 -14.29 2.92
CA GLU A 70 -10.80 -14.43 3.99
C GLU A 70 -9.78 -13.28 4.04
N HIS A 71 -9.51 -12.63 2.90
CA HIS A 71 -8.65 -11.45 2.81
C HIS A 71 -9.43 -10.16 3.10
N TRP A 72 -10.76 -10.22 3.07
CA TRP A 72 -11.70 -9.11 3.27
C TRP A 72 -12.75 -9.39 4.36
N SER A 73 -12.35 -10.01 5.46
CA SER A 73 -13.23 -10.27 6.61
C SER A 73 -12.51 -10.03 7.93
N TYR A 74 -13.26 -10.08 9.03
CA TYR A 74 -12.63 -10.21 10.35
C TYR A 74 -11.92 -11.56 10.43
N PRO A 75 -10.65 -11.60 10.86
CA PRO A 75 -10.03 -12.84 11.27
C PRO A 75 -10.57 -13.30 12.63
N SER A 76 -10.43 -14.58 12.94
CA SER A 76 -11.08 -15.23 14.09
C SER A 76 -10.61 -14.73 15.46
N TRP A 77 -9.42 -14.14 15.53
CA TRP A 77 -8.86 -13.57 16.77
C TRP A 77 -9.32 -12.14 17.04
N ILE A 78 -10.16 -11.54 16.18
CA ILE A 78 -10.67 -10.19 16.39
C ILE A 78 -12.02 -10.24 17.09
N ASP A 79 -12.07 -9.61 18.26
CA ASP A 79 -13.29 -9.29 18.98
C ASP A 79 -14.05 -8.19 18.21
N GLN A 80 -15.14 -8.59 17.58
CA GLN A 80 -15.95 -7.71 16.73
C GLN A 80 -16.74 -6.68 17.55
N GLU A 81 -17.10 -6.98 18.79
CA GLU A 81 -17.79 -6.04 19.68
C GLU A 81 -16.83 -4.93 20.08
N LYS A 82 -15.62 -5.29 20.52
CA LYS A 82 -14.54 -4.33 20.81
C LYS A 82 -14.20 -3.49 19.59
N ALA A 83 -14.00 -4.10 18.42
CA ALA A 83 -13.71 -3.37 17.19
C ALA A 83 -14.85 -2.42 16.80
N THR A 84 -16.10 -2.77 17.09
CA THR A 84 -17.27 -1.91 16.83
C THR A 84 -17.33 -0.73 17.79
N ALA A 85 -17.05 -0.95 19.08
CA ALA A 85 -16.93 0.12 20.07
C ALA A 85 -15.83 1.13 19.71
N GLU A 86 -14.64 0.65 19.29
CA GLU A 86 -13.55 1.55 18.88
C GLU A 86 -13.88 2.37 17.63
N ARG A 87 -14.58 1.78 16.65
CA ARG A 87 -15.09 2.55 15.50
C ARG A 87 -16.05 3.64 15.92
N ALA A 88 -16.99 3.35 16.82
CA ALA A 88 -17.93 4.33 17.34
C ALA A 88 -17.20 5.47 18.06
N ARG A 89 -16.23 5.15 18.91
CA ARG A 89 -15.39 6.13 19.62
C ARG A 89 -14.59 7.01 18.65
N MET A 90 -13.97 6.43 17.62
CA MET A 90 -13.21 7.20 16.62
C MET A 90 -14.12 8.05 15.72
N GLN A 91 -15.34 7.60 15.43
CA GLN A 91 -16.34 8.37 14.71
C GLN A 91 -16.76 9.61 15.50
N GLU A 92 -17.03 9.46 16.81
CA GLU A 92 -17.36 10.55 17.72
C GLU A 92 -16.21 11.56 17.85
N ALA A 93 -14.97 11.05 17.94
CA ALA A 93 -13.76 11.86 17.95
C ALA A 93 -13.42 12.51 16.59
N LYS A 94 -14.26 12.33 15.57
CA LYS A 94 -14.10 12.88 14.20
C LYS A 94 -12.75 12.50 13.55
N VAL A 95 -12.21 11.32 13.89
CA VAL A 95 -11.05 10.76 13.20
C VAL A 95 -11.46 10.46 11.75
N ILE A 96 -10.65 10.88 10.77
CA ILE A 96 -10.95 10.60 9.35
C ILE A 96 -11.07 9.09 9.13
N TYR A 97 -12.17 8.65 8.50
CA TYR A 97 -12.55 7.23 8.36
C TYR A 97 -12.68 6.45 9.70
N GLY A 98 -12.78 7.14 10.84
CA GLY A 98 -12.81 6.54 12.18
C GLY A 98 -13.89 5.47 12.34
N GLY A 99 -15.11 5.73 11.88
CA GLY A 99 -16.23 4.77 11.92
C GLY A 99 -16.26 3.74 10.78
N SER A 100 -15.34 3.81 9.81
CA SER A 100 -15.41 2.98 8.59
C SER A 100 -14.79 1.60 8.81
N LEU A 101 -15.63 0.56 8.89
CA LEU A 101 -15.19 -0.84 8.77
C LEU A 101 -14.65 -1.15 7.37
N PRO A 102 -15.30 -0.73 6.27
CA PRO A 102 -14.77 -0.94 4.94
C PRO A 102 -13.33 -0.41 4.80
N TYR A 103 -13.00 0.75 5.37
CA TYR A 103 -11.65 1.31 5.30
C TYR A 103 -10.58 0.47 6.02
N ARG A 104 -10.96 -0.20 7.12
CA ARG A 104 -10.05 -1.10 7.86
C ARG A 104 -9.72 -2.37 7.10
N HIS A 105 -10.73 -2.96 6.45
CA HIS A 105 -10.48 -4.09 5.55
C HIS A 105 -9.57 -3.69 4.39
N MET A 106 -9.73 -2.49 3.82
CA MET A 106 -8.84 -1.98 2.78
C MET A 106 -7.40 -1.84 3.27
N CYS A 107 -7.17 -1.18 4.42
CA CYS A 107 -5.82 -1.02 4.95
C CYS A 107 -5.18 -2.38 5.26
N ARG A 108 -5.94 -3.33 5.80
CA ARG A 108 -5.45 -4.71 6.03
C ARG A 108 -5.16 -5.43 4.71
N PHE A 109 -6.03 -5.30 3.71
CA PHE A 109 -5.88 -5.93 2.40
C PHE A 109 -4.62 -5.46 1.67
N ASN A 110 -4.38 -4.15 1.64
CA ASN A 110 -3.16 -3.59 1.06
C ASN A 110 -1.90 -3.95 1.86
N SER A 111 -2.00 -4.00 3.19
CA SER A 111 -0.85 -4.42 4.02
C SER A 111 -0.50 -5.89 3.87
N GLY A 112 -1.45 -6.75 3.53
CA GLY A 112 -1.29 -8.19 3.72
C GLY A 112 -1.46 -9.06 2.50
N PHE A 113 -2.31 -8.67 1.56
CA PHE A 113 -3.00 -9.66 0.72
C PHE A 113 -3.00 -9.35 -0.77
N PHE A 114 -2.99 -8.08 -1.19
CA PHE A 114 -3.10 -7.76 -2.62
C PHE A 114 -2.02 -8.46 -3.47
N PHE A 115 -0.79 -8.52 -2.96
CA PHE A 115 0.36 -9.14 -3.62
C PHE A 115 0.31 -10.68 -3.65
N ARG A 116 -0.64 -11.28 -2.93
CA ARG A 116 -0.93 -12.72 -2.88
C ARG A 116 -2.04 -13.14 -3.84
N HIS A 117 -2.82 -12.20 -4.36
CA HIS A 117 -3.91 -12.51 -5.29
C HIS A 117 -3.38 -13.20 -6.55
N GLU A 118 -4.07 -14.23 -7.04
CA GLU A 118 -3.64 -15.07 -8.17
C GLU A 118 -3.30 -14.27 -9.45
N LEU A 119 -4.09 -13.23 -9.75
CA LEU A 119 -3.85 -12.32 -10.88
C LEU A 119 -2.53 -11.55 -10.78
N LEU A 120 -1.90 -11.49 -9.59
CA LEU A 120 -0.59 -10.86 -9.39
C LEU A 120 0.56 -11.87 -9.40
N ALA A 121 0.31 -13.17 -9.47
CA ALA A 121 1.34 -14.21 -9.38
C ALA A 121 2.37 -14.15 -10.52
N GLU A 122 1.95 -13.73 -11.72
CA GLU A 122 2.82 -13.67 -12.91
C GLU A 122 3.66 -12.39 -13.04
N TYR A 123 3.57 -11.45 -12.07
CA TYR A 123 4.28 -10.18 -12.12
C TYR A 123 5.38 -10.06 -11.05
N GLU A 124 6.44 -9.35 -11.43
CA GLU A 124 7.56 -8.98 -10.55
C GLU A 124 7.35 -7.61 -9.89
N TYR A 125 6.76 -6.65 -10.60
CA TYR A 125 6.52 -5.29 -10.11
C TYR A 125 5.06 -4.88 -10.31
N TYR A 126 4.56 -4.09 -9.38
CA TYR A 126 3.27 -3.41 -9.49
C TYR A 126 3.42 -1.89 -9.38
N TRP A 127 2.44 -1.17 -9.90
CA TRP A 127 2.28 0.27 -9.69
C TRP A 127 0.86 0.50 -9.20
N ARG A 128 0.71 0.90 -7.92
CA ARG A 128 -0.58 1.25 -7.33
C ARG A 128 -1.10 2.56 -7.89
N VAL A 129 -2.35 2.53 -8.27
CA VAL A 129 -3.11 3.67 -8.75
C VAL A 129 -4.42 3.70 -7.98
N GLU A 130 -4.73 4.80 -7.30
CA GLU A 130 -6.01 4.97 -6.61
C GLU A 130 -6.92 6.02 -7.26
N PRO A 131 -8.25 5.82 -7.27
CA PRO A 131 -9.19 6.82 -7.75
C PRO A 131 -9.13 8.11 -6.91
N GLY A 132 -9.33 9.26 -7.56
CA GLY A 132 -9.20 10.55 -6.91
C GLY A 132 -10.28 10.72 -5.84
N VAL A 133 -9.88 11.13 -4.63
CA VAL A 133 -10.83 11.59 -3.62
C VAL A 133 -11.39 12.93 -4.10
N LYS A 134 -12.67 12.99 -4.48
CA LYS A 134 -13.37 14.27 -4.67
C LYS A 134 -13.33 15.03 -3.34
N ALA A 135 -12.50 16.07 -3.24
CA ALA A 135 -12.57 17.00 -2.13
C ALA A 135 -13.97 17.63 -2.12
N ARG A 136 -14.60 17.70 -0.94
CA ARG A 136 -16.02 18.10 -0.74
C ARG A 136 -16.31 19.58 -1.01
N SER A 137 -15.47 20.32 -1.73
CA SER A 137 -15.73 21.70 -2.11
C SER A 137 -15.42 21.92 -3.59
N GLU A 138 -16.38 22.54 -4.30
CA GLU A 138 -16.26 22.94 -5.70
C GLU A 138 -15.08 23.90 -5.95
N GLU A 139 -14.54 24.52 -4.90
CA GLU A 139 -13.35 25.38 -4.97
C GLU A 139 -12.01 24.63 -4.95
N VAL A 140 -12.00 23.32 -4.64
CA VAL A 140 -10.78 22.49 -4.67
C VAL A 140 -11.00 21.27 -5.57
N LEU A 141 -11.54 21.50 -6.77
CA LEU A 141 -11.44 20.55 -7.89
C LEU A 141 -10.00 20.49 -8.44
N ARG A 142 -9.01 20.29 -7.56
CA ARG A 142 -7.75 19.65 -7.95
C ARG A 142 -8.04 18.16 -7.93
N VAL A 143 -8.58 17.64 -9.04
CA VAL A 143 -8.40 16.22 -9.37
C VAL A 143 -6.92 15.94 -9.12
N ILE A 144 -6.59 15.03 -8.20
CA ILE A 144 -5.22 14.60 -7.96
C ILE A 144 -4.72 14.02 -9.28
N ARG A 145 -4.11 14.88 -10.11
CA ARG A 145 -3.49 14.48 -11.35
C ARG A 145 -2.20 13.82 -10.95
N VAL A 146 -2.20 12.49 -11.01
CA VAL A 146 -0.98 11.70 -10.81
C VAL A 146 0.08 12.13 -11.83
N PHE A 147 -0.32 12.54 -13.04
CA PHE A 147 0.60 13.05 -14.06
C PHE A 147 0.21 14.43 -14.61
N TYR A 148 1.18 15.34 -14.60
CA TYR A 148 1.17 16.68 -15.19
C TYR A 148 1.93 16.72 -16.53
N CYS A 149 2.67 15.68 -16.90
CA CYS A 149 3.32 15.52 -18.21
C CYS A 149 3.58 14.05 -18.57
N ASP A 150 3.93 13.83 -19.85
CA ASP A 150 4.26 12.52 -20.39
C ASP A 150 5.47 11.89 -19.69
N VAL A 151 5.33 10.63 -19.30
CA VAL A 151 6.41 9.84 -18.71
C VAL A 151 7.15 9.12 -19.83
N LEU A 152 8.35 9.60 -20.15
CA LEU A 152 9.12 9.15 -21.30
C LEU A 152 9.97 7.90 -21.04
N GLU A 153 10.32 7.66 -19.77
CA GLU A 153 11.12 6.51 -19.34
C GLU A 153 10.24 5.44 -18.71
N ASP A 154 10.63 4.18 -18.83
CA ASP A 154 9.92 3.07 -18.22
C ASP A 154 10.36 2.89 -16.76
N PRO A 155 9.53 3.26 -15.76
CA PRO A 155 9.92 3.18 -14.36
C PRO A 155 10.12 1.73 -13.92
N PHE A 156 9.41 0.76 -14.47
CA PHE A 156 9.59 -0.65 -14.09
C PHE A 156 10.98 -1.12 -14.51
N VAL A 157 11.40 -0.79 -15.73
CA VAL A 157 12.74 -1.12 -16.23
C VAL A 157 13.81 -0.38 -15.43
N THR A 158 13.61 0.90 -15.13
CA THR A 158 14.55 1.70 -14.33
C THR A 158 14.74 1.12 -12.93
N LEU A 159 13.65 0.83 -12.21
CA LEU A 159 13.72 0.24 -10.87
C LEU A 159 14.41 -1.13 -10.91
N LYS A 160 14.01 -2.00 -11.86
CA LYS A 160 14.58 -3.34 -11.99
C LYS A 160 16.08 -3.31 -12.29
N LYS A 161 16.52 -2.49 -13.26
CA LYS A 161 17.94 -2.37 -13.63
C LYS A 161 18.81 -1.78 -12.52
N SER A 162 18.23 -0.94 -11.67
CA SER A 162 18.93 -0.29 -10.55
C SER A 162 18.76 -1.01 -9.21
N GLY A 163 18.17 -2.21 -9.20
CA GLY A 163 17.97 -3.00 -7.98
C GLY A 163 17.03 -2.36 -6.96
N LYS A 164 16.17 -1.43 -7.39
CA LYS A 164 15.20 -0.74 -6.53
C LYS A 164 13.98 -1.63 -6.29
N MET A 165 13.59 -1.73 -5.03
CA MET A 165 12.49 -2.57 -4.55
C MET A 165 11.23 -1.76 -4.22
N TYR A 166 11.37 -0.50 -3.81
CA TYR A 166 10.24 0.34 -3.42
C TYR A 166 10.41 1.78 -3.92
N GLY A 167 9.42 2.28 -4.65
CA GLY A 167 9.39 3.60 -5.25
C GLY A 167 8.18 4.42 -4.81
N PHE A 168 8.40 5.67 -4.39
CA PHE A 168 7.35 6.57 -3.90
C PHE A 168 7.54 7.99 -4.44
N THR A 169 6.48 8.82 -4.37
CA THR A 169 6.52 10.24 -4.80
C THR A 169 6.18 11.23 -3.70
N ILE A 170 5.48 10.81 -2.64
CA ILE A 170 5.12 11.67 -1.52
C ILE A 170 5.46 10.97 -0.21
N ALA A 171 6.05 11.72 0.73
CA ALA A 171 6.22 11.30 2.13
C ALA A 171 5.64 12.37 3.06
N LEU A 172 4.81 11.94 4.02
CA LEU A 172 4.05 12.81 4.92
C LEU A 172 3.93 12.20 6.32
N TYR A 173 3.39 12.98 7.27
CA TYR A 173 3.17 12.56 8.66
C TYR A 173 1.81 11.88 8.82
N GLU A 174 1.78 10.73 9.49
CA GLU A 174 0.54 10.08 9.91
C GLU A 174 -0.09 10.79 11.12
N TYR A 175 -1.41 10.66 11.27
CA TYR A 175 -2.11 11.05 12.48
C TYR A 175 -1.84 10.05 13.61
N ALA A 176 -1.10 10.48 14.64
CA ALA A 176 -0.69 9.63 15.76
C ALA A 176 -1.85 8.86 16.43
N ASN A 177 -3.04 9.46 16.51
CA ASN A 177 -4.23 8.84 17.12
C ASN A 177 -4.81 7.66 16.31
N THR A 178 -4.29 7.37 15.12
CA THR A 178 -4.72 6.25 14.26
C THR A 178 -3.83 5.02 14.41
N ILE A 179 -2.63 5.21 14.96
CA ILE A 179 -1.57 4.20 15.09
C ILE A 179 -0.87 4.23 16.48
N PRO A 180 -1.57 4.48 17.61
CA PRO A 180 -0.92 4.65 18.91
C PRO A 180 -0.04 3.47 19.34
N THR A 181 -0.34 2.23 18.93
CA THR A 181 0.47 1.05 19.31
C THR A 181 1.29 0.45 18.16
N LEU A 182 1.22 1.00 16.94
CA LEU A 182 1.92 0.44 15.78
C LEU A 182 3.43 0.39 16.01
N TRP A 183 4.04 1.46 16.52
CA TRP A 183 5.48 1.51 16.74
C TRP A 183 5.95 0.57 17.86
N GLU A 184 5.17 0.45 18.93
CA GLU A 184 5.50 -0.50 20.00
C GLU A 184 5.42 -1.94 19.49
N ALA A 185 4.43 -2.24 18.65
CA ALA A 185 4.37 -3.50 17.95
C ALA A 185 5.64 -3.67 17.08
N THR A 186 6.00 -2.71 16.22
CA THR A 186 7.22 -2.80 15.41
C THR A 186 8.47 -3.03 16.25
N LYS A 187 8.65 -2.34 17.38
CA LYS A 187 9.82 -2.52 18.26
C LYS A 187 9.87 -3.93 18.85
N GLU A 188 8.74 -4.50 19.24
CA GLU A 188 8.70 -5.90 19.67
C GLU A 188 9.03 -6.87 18.53
N PHE A 189 8.61 -6.61 17.29
CA PHE A 189 9.07 -7.37 16.12
C PHE A 189 10.58 -7.29 15.96
N MET A 190 11.16 -6.08 16.00
CA MET A 190 12.61 -5.88 15.88
C MET A 190 13.41 -6.64 16.94
N ARG A 191 12.89 -6.72 18.17
CA ARG A 191 13.50 -7.51 19.25
C ARG A 191 13.41 -9.02 19.02
N ASN A 192 12.29 -9.48 18.48
CA ASN A 192 12.04 -10.91 18.26
C ASN A 192 12.64 -11.44 16.96
N HIS A 193 12.86 -10.55 15.98
CA HIS A 193 13.36 -10.86 14.65
C HIS A 193 14.51 -9.92 14.22
N PRO A 194 15.60 -9.84 15.00
CA PRO A 194 16.74 -8.99 14.64
C PRO A 194 17.37 -9.40 13.30
N GLU A 195 17.23 -10.67 12.88
CA GLU A 195 17.71 -11.19 11.60
C GLU A 195 17.07 -10.51 10.36
N HIS A 196 15.89 -9.91 10.54
CA HIS A 196 15.17 -9.22 9.46
C HIS A 196 15.52 -7.74 9.37
N ILE A 197 16.20 -7.17 10.37
CA ILE A 197 16.53 -5.75 10.41
C ILE A 197 17.84 -5.52 9.66
N VAL A 198 17.73 -4.88 8.50
CA VAL A 198 18.85 -4.76 7.56
C VAL A 198 19.85 -3.69 8.02
N GLU A 199 21.14 -3.99 7.97
CA GLU A 199 22.20 -2.99 8.16
C GLU A 199 22.20 -1.98 6.99
N GLY A 200 22.32 -0.68 7.30
CA GLY A 200 22.22 0.37 6.28
C GLY A 200 20.79 0.62 5.78
N ASN A 201 19.79 0.26 6.59
CA ASN A 201 18.38 0.58 6.34
C ASN A 201 18.08 2.08 6.48
N SER A 202 16.81 2.45 6.39
CA SER A 202 16.34 3.84 6.50
C SER A 202 15.68 4.17 7.84
N LEU A 203 16.15 3.59 8.96
CA LEU A 203 15.60 3.88 10.29
C LEU A 203 15.53 5.39 10.59
N ASP A 204 16.54 6.15 10.17
CA ASP A 204 16.61 7.61 10.38
C ASP A 204 15.47 8.39 9.68
N PHE A 205 14.82 7.79 8.67
CA PHE A 205 13.64 8.39 8.03
C PHE A 205 12.40 8.31 8.92
N ILE A 206 12.25 7.21 9.67
CA ILE A 206 11.08 6.95 10.51
C ILE A 206 11.33 7.23 12.01
N SER A 207 12.56 7.51 12.41
CA SER A 207 12.90 7.77 13.81
C SER A 207 14.12 8.68 13.92
N HIS A 208 14.02 9.73 14.74
CA HIS A 208 15.13 10.67 14.98
C HIS A 208 15.95 10.36 16.23
N ASP A 209 15.55 9.33 16.98
CA ASP A 209 16.13 8.98 18.27
C ASP A 209 16.62 7.51 18.30
N ARG A 210 17.08 7.03 17.14
CA ARG A 210 17.62 5.67 16.94
C ARG A 210 16.61 4.57 17.25
N GLY A 211 15.35 4.79 16.88
CA GLY A 211 14.28 3.81 16.99
C GLY A 211 13.53 3.84 18.32
N ASN A 212 13.79 4.79 19.23
CA ASN A 212 13.04 4.86 20.49
C ASN A 212 11.58 5.27 20.23
N THR A 213 11.36 6.28 19.39
CA THR A 213 10.04 6.77 18.99
C THR A 213 9.89 6.80 17.46
N TYR A 214 8.65 6.65 17.01
CA TYR A 214 8.26 6.85 15.61
C TYR A 214 7.97 8.33 15.38
N ASN A 215 8.63 8.94 14.39
CA ASN A 215 8.42 10.34 14.01
C ASN A 215 7.16 10.55 13.13
N LEU A 216 6.38 9.48 12.89
CA LEU A 216 5.15 9.43 12.10
C LEU A 216 5.35 9.54 10.58
N CYS A 217 6.59 9.59 10.10
CA CYS A 217 6.90 9.71 8.69
C CYS A 217 6.65 8.43 7.92
N HIS A 218 5.92 8.54 6.81
CA HIS A 218 5.65 7.43 5.92
C HIS A 218 5.57 7.89 4.45
N PHE A 219 5.81 6.97 3.54
CA PHE A 219 5.52 7.08 2.11
C PHE A 219 4.02 6.93 1.88
N TRP A 220 3.45 7.82 1.07
CA TRP A 220 2.02 7.82 0.78
C TRP A 220 1.67 6.74 -0.26
N SER A 221 1.15 5.61 0.20
CA SER A 221 0.98 4.38 -0.60
C SER A 221 -0.03 4.49 -1.74
N ASN A 222 -0.87 5.53 -1.79
CA ASN A 222 -1.76 5.80 -2.94
C ASN A 222 -0.96 5.89 -4.27
N PHE A 223 0.32 6.25 -4.19
CA PHE A 223 1.30 6.05 -5.24
C PHE A 223 2.45 5.18 -4.71
N GLU A 224 2.59 3.98 -5.24
CA GLU A 224 3.77 3.14 -5.01
C GLU A 224 4.08 2.31 -6.26
N ILE A 225 5.36 2.25 -6.62
CA ILE A 225 5.90 1.31 -7.62
C ILE A 225 6.89 0.42 -6.89
N ALA A 226 6.55 -0.85 -6.70
CA ALA A 226 7.37 -1.73 -5.88
C ALA A 226 7.45 -3.14 -6.44
N SER A 227 8.52 -3.84 -6.06
CA SER A 227 8.72 -5.25 -6.32
C SER A 227 7.77 -6.06 -5.45
N LEU A 228 7.03 -6.98 -6.06
CA LEU A 228 6.18 -7.93 -5.36
C LEU A 228 7.00 -8.92 -4.54
N ASP A 229 8.27 -9.16 -4.91
CA ASP A 229 9.18 -10.03 -4.16
C ASP A 229 9.51 -9.46 -2.77
N PHE A 230 9.48 -8.13 -2.62
CA PHE A 230 9.65 -7.51 -1.31
C PHE A 230 8.51 -7.93 -0.36
N TRP A 231 7.26 -7.80 -0.80
CA TRP A 231 6.09 -8.17 0.01
C TRP A 231 5.98 -9.69 0.22
N ARG A 232 6.44 -10.48 -0.76
CA ARG A 232 6.49 -11.95 -0.66
C ARG A 232 7.69 -12.46 0.14
N SER A 233 8.63 -11.59 0.51
CA SER A 233 9.83 -11.98 1.25
C SER A 233 9.48 -12.54 2.63
N LYS A 234 10.33 -13.42 3.16
CA LYS A 234 10.17 -13.94 4.53
C LYS A 234 10.10 -12.81 5.55
N ALA A 235 10.95 -11.79 5.42
CA ALA A 235 10.98 -10.66 6.34
C ALA A 235 9.64 -9.90 6.41
N TYR A 236 9.05 -9.58 5.25
CA TYR A 236 7.75 -8.90 5.23
C TYR A 236 6.61 -9.80 5.70
N MET A 237 6.63 -11.07 5.29
CA MET A 237 5.60 -12.04 5.68
C MET A 237 5.63 -12.34 7.19
N ASP A 238 6.81 -12.32 7.82
CA ASP A 238 6.93 -12.44 9.28
C ASP A 238 6.49 -11.13 9.98
N TYR A 239 6.75 -9.97 9.37
CA TYR A 239 6.34 -8.65 9.89
C TYR A 239 4.82 -8.46 9.86
N PHE A 240 4.17 -8.68 8.71
CA PHE A 240 2.72 -8.58 8.60
C PHE A 240 2.03 -9.77 9.27
N GLY A 241 2.33 -10.98 8.77
CA GLY A 241 1.70 -12.22 9.17
C GLY A 241 1.34 -13.22 8.07
N ARG A 242 1.38 -14.52 8.39
CA ARG A 242 0.87 -15.61 7.54
C ARG A 242 -0.54 -16.01 7.98
N SER A 243 -1.53 -15.36 7.40
CA SER A 243 -2.95 -15.65 7.62
C SER A 243 -3.47 -16.93 6.97
N GLU A 244 -2.62 -17.71 6.28
CA GLU A 244 -3.06 -18.96 5.65
C GLU A 244 -2.77 -20.16 6.56
N PRO A 245 -3.75 -21.07 6.76
CA PRO A 245 -3.46 -22.36 7.34
C PRO A 245 -2.40 -23.03 6.47
N ALA A 246 -1.35 -23.59 7.11
CA ALA A 246 -0.38 -24.40 6.40
C ALA A 246 -1.14 -25.45 5.56
N PRO A 247 -0.74 -25.71 4.29
CA PRO A 247 -1.40 -26.71 3.48
C PRO A 247 -1.48 -28.04 4.26
N PRO A 248 -2.57 -28.81 4.11
CA PRO A 248 -2.90 -29.94 4.98
C PRO A 248 -1.82 -31.04 5.04
N PHE A 249 -0.82 -31.01 4.17
CA PHE A 249 0.30 -31.93 4.12
C PHE A 249 1.51 -31.55 5.00
N CYS A 250 1.51 -30.39 5.66
CA CYS A 250 2.65 -29.92 6.45
C CYS A 250 2.54 -30.16 7.97
N THR A 251 1.54 -30.91 8.44
CA THR A 251 1.23 -31.02 9.89
C THR A 251 1.98 -32.12 10.66
N ALA A 252 2.93 -32.85 10.05
CA ALA A 252 3.43 -34.09 10.66
C ALA A 252 4.94 -34.20 10.98
N ALA A 253 5.80 -33.19 10.75
CA ALA A 253 7.25 -33.44 10.81
C ALA A 253 8.09 -32.66 11.83
N PHE A 254 7.64 -31.54 12.40
CA PHE A 254 8.50 -30.79 13.34
C PHE A 254 7.72 -30.15 14.50
N ASN A 255 7.88 -30.72 15.70
CA ASN A 255 7.57 -30.10 17.00
C ASN A 255 8.57 -28.97 17.32
N THR A 256 8.86 -28.10 16.36
CA THR A 256 9.42 -26.77 16.63
C THR A 256 8.24 -25.86 16.92
N PRO A 257 8.28 -24.98 17.95
CA PRO A 257 7.26 -23.95 18.11
C PRO A 257 7.08 -23.27 16.76
N LEU A 258 5.86 -23.31 16.21
CA LEU A 258 5.52 -22.63 14.96
C LEU A 258 6.13 -21.23 15.06
N SER A 259 7.10 -20.91 14.20
CA SER A 259 7.61 -19.54 14.10
C SER A 259 6.40 -18.66 13.86
N ARG A 260 6.13 -17.76 14.83
CA ARG A 260 4.94 -16.92 14.95
C ARG A 260 4.78 -15.99 13.74
N GLY A 261 4.39 -16.55 12.60
CA GLY A 261 4.09 -15.78 11.39
C GLY A 261 2.69 -15.22 11.52
N ASP A 262 2.56 -14.08 12.20
CA ASP A 262 1.33 -13.26 12.29
C ASP A 262 1.56 -12.07 13.23
N TYR A 263 2.58 -11.26 12.96
CA TYR A 263 2.97 -10.28 13.96
C TYR A 263 2.02 -9.08 14.03
N LEU A 264 1.88 -8.28 12.98
CA LEU A 264 0.97 -7.13 13.02
C LEU A 264 -0.51 -7.54 12.96
N ASP A 265 -0.87 -8.55 12.16
CA ASP A 265 -2.28 -8.94 11.97
C ASP A 265 -2.92 -9.49 13.26
N GLN A 266 -2.16 -10.22 14.10
CA GLN A 266 -2.66 -10.69 15.41
C GLN A 266 -2.76 -9.60 16.47
N LYS A 267 -2.00 -8.50 16.37
CA LYS A 267 -2.11 -7.37 17.31
C LYS A 267 -3.47 -6.67 17.18
N GLY A 268 -4.13 -6.84 16.04
CA GLY A 268 -5.49 -6.34 15.79
C GLY A 268 -5.59 -4.83 15.60
N GLY A 269 -4.49 -4.11 15.47
CA GLY A 269 -4.47 -2.66 15.30
C GLY A 269 -5.15 -2.17 14.02
N PHE A 270 -5.27 -3.02 12.99
CA PHE A 270 -6.13 -2.73 11.84
C PHE A 270 -7.61 -2.53 12.22
N PHE A 271 -8.09 -3.19 13.28
CA PHE A 271 -9.50 -3.19 13.69
C PHE A 271 -9.79 -2.45 14.99
N TYR A 272 -8.93 -2.60 16.00
CA TYR A 272 -9.03 -1.88 17.28
C TYR A 272 -8.51 -0.45 17.18
N GLU A 273 -7.61 -0.18 16.25
CA GLU A 273 -7.16 1.18 15.91
C GLU A 273 -7.60 1.51 14.48
N ARG A 274 -6.73 2.18 13.71
CA ARG A 274 -6.95 2.45 12.28
C ARG A 274 -5.61 2.44 11.53
N TRP A 275 -4.82 1.38 11.73
CA TRP A 275 -3.53 1.21 11.06
C TRP A 275 -3.71 1.25 9.55
N GLY A 276 -3.12 2.25 8.91
CA GLY A 276 -3.07 2.37 7.45
C GLY A 276 -2.00 1.46 6.85
N ASP A 277 -2.21 1.03 5.61
CA ASP A 277 -1.17 0.34 4.83
C ASP A 277 0.04 1.24 4.56
N ALA A 278 -0.16 2.55 4.39
CA ALA A 278 0.92 3.50 4.14
C ALA A 278 2.02 3.49 5.24
N PRO A 279 1.71 3.68 6.54
CA PRO A 279 2.71 3.55 7.60
C PRO A 279 3.25 2.12 7.75
N VAL A 280 2.42 1.08 7.54
CA VAL A 280 2.89 -0.33 7.61
C VAL A 280 3.93 -0.63 6.53
N HIS A 281 3.65 -0.28 5.26
CA HIS A 281 4.56 -0.40 4.12
C HIS A 281 5.85 0.38 4.35
N SER A 282 5.73 1.61 4.87
CA SER A 282 6.85 2.51 5.05
C SER A 282 7.81 2.04 6.14
N ILE A 283 7.27 1.60 7.28
CA ILE A 283 8.07 1.02 8.36
C ILE A 283 8.78 -0.24 7.86
N ALA A 284 8.06 -1.12 7.17
CA ALA A 284 8.66 -2.32 6.60
C ALA A 284 9.76 -2.00 5.59
N ALA A 285 9.52 -1.11 4.63
CA ALA A 285 10.54 -0.70 3.66
C ALA A 285 11.75 -0.07 4.37
N ALA A 286 11.53 0.79 5.36
CA ALA A 286 12.58 1.48 6.08
C ALA A 286 13.44 0.58 6.97
N LEU A 287 12.95 -0.59 7.40
CA LEU A 287 13.67 -1.52 8.28
C LEU A 287 14.22 -2.75 7.54
N LEU A 288 13.46 -3.27 6.59
CA LEU A 288 13.69 -4.58 5.96
C LEU A 288 14.41 -4.49 4.61
N LEU A 289 14.64 -3.28 4.10
CA LEU A 289 15.42 -3.01 2.89
C LEU A 289 16.64 -2.15 3.22
N LYS A 290 17.68 -2.28 2.39
CA LYS A 290 18.76 -1.28 2.38
C LYS A 290 18.21 0.05 1.87
N LYS A 291 18.76 1.15 2.37
CA LYS A 291 18.37 2.51 1.94
C LYS A 291 18.48 2.71 0.43
N ASP A 292 19.49 2.11 -0.22
CA ASP A 292 19.69 2.19 -1.66
C ASP A 292 18.70 1.38 -2.49
N GLN A 293 17.88 0.51 -1.88
CA GLN A 293 16.79 -0.20 -2.55
C GLN A 293 15.48 0.59 -2.58
N ILE A 294 15.38 1.67 -1.79
CA ILE A 294 14.26 2.61 -1.84
C ILE A 294 14.60 3.71 -2.85
N HIS A 295 13.60 4.17 -3.59
CA HIS A 295 13.74 5.18 -4.63
C HIS A 295 12.69 6.28 -4.46
N PHE A 296 13.16 7.53 -4.44
CA PHE A 296 12.26 8.65 -4.64
C PHE A 296 11.97 8.77 -6.14
N ALA A 297 10.88 8.14 -6.55
CA ALA A 297 10.48 8.06 -7.94
C ALA A 297 10.36 9.48 -8.51
N MET A 298 11.17 9.75 -9.54
CA MET A 298 11.18 10.99 -10.33
C MET A 298 11.90 12.21 -9.71
N ALA A 299 12.85 12.01 -8.78
CA ALA A 299 13.80 13.06 -8.38
C ALA A 299 14.64 13.63 -9.55
N ASN A 300 14.77 12.85 -10.63
CA ASN A 300 15.62 13.13 -11.79
C ASN A 300 14.86 13.39 -13.09
N THR A 301 13.52 13.44 -13.11
CA THR A 301 12.84 13.94 -14.30
C THR A 301 12.99 15.45 -14.32
N SER A 302 13.66 15.99 -15.34
CA SER A 302 13.76 17.43 -15.62
C SER A 302 12.40 18.13 -15.73
N GLN A 303 11.31 17.34 -15.73
CA GLN A 303 9.93 17.79 -15.66
C GLN A 303 9.30 17.30 -14.35
N ARG A 304 8.71 18.22 -13.57
CA ARG A 304 7.92 17.92 -12.36
C ARG A 304 6.59 17.27 -12.75
N CYS A 305 6.64 16.06 -13.31
CA CYS A 305 5.49 15.40 -13.93
C CYS A 305 4.52 14.76 -12.96
N ILE A 306 4.87 14.59 -11.69
CA ILE A 306 4.02 13.91 -10.71
C ILE A 306 3.94 14.80 -9.48
N GLN A 307 2.79 14.79 -8.79
CA GLN A 307 2.70 15.44 -7.49
C GLN A 307 3.72 14.76 -6.56
N ALA A 308 4.74 15.51 -6.17
CA ALA A 308 5.83 15.02 -5.35
C ALA A 308 6.08 15.97 -4.19
N GLY A 309 6.40 15.42 -3.02
CA GLY A 309 6.63 16.20 -1.82
C GLY A 309 7.21 15.35 -0.71
N CYS A 310 8.30 15.82 -0.11
CA CYS A 310 8.91 15.15 1.02
C CYS A 310 8.85 16.04 2.26
N PHE A 311 7.77 15.93 3.02
CA PHE A 311 7.59 16.69 4.27
C PHE A 311 8.39 16.10 5.44
N CYS A 312 8.99 14.94 5.21
CA CYS A 312 9.71 14.11 6.17
C CYS A 312 11.23 14.07 5.95
N GLY A 313 11.78 14.93 5.07
CA GLY A 313 13.24 15.07 4.92
C GLY A 313 13.98 13.85 4.37
N TYR A 314 13.34 12.96 3.63
CA TYR A 314 13.97 11.80 3.00
C TYR A 314 15.04 12.22 1.98
N VAL A 315 16.25 11.68 2.13
CA VAL A 315 17.36 11.86 1.19
C VAL A 315 17.65 10.50 0.54
N ASP A 316 17.27 10.34 -0.73
CA ASP A 316 17.63 9.16 -1.55
C ASP A 316 19.17 9.07 -1.63
N ALA A 317 19.73 7.88 -1.46
CA ALA A 317 21.18 7.66 -1.49
C ALA A 317 21.83 8.12 -2.82
N GLY A 318 21.06 8.18 -3.91
CA GLY A 318 21.50 8.73 -5.20
C GLY A 318 21.30 10.26 -5.36
N PHE A 319 20.64 10.92 -4.42
CA PHE A 319 20.25 12.33 -4.51
C PHE A 319 21.13 13.21 -3.61
N LYS A 320 21.98 14.05 -4.22
CA LYS A 320 22.91 14.94 -3.50
C LYS A 320 22.26 16.23 -2.95
N GLY A 321 20.94 16.38 -3.05
CA GLY A 321 20.22 17.58 -2.59
C GLY A 321 19.61 17.40 -1.20
N LYS A 322 19.81 18.37 -0.31
CA LYS A 322 18.97 18.54 0.89
C LYS A 322 17.69 19.26 0.47
N PHE A 323 16.53 18.65 0.67
CA PHE A 323 15.26 19.38 0.61
C PHE A 323 15.10 20.13 1.94
N ARG A 324 14.97 21.45 1.85
CA ARG A 324 14.57 22.34 2.96
C ARG A 324 13.05 22.43 3.02
#